data_AF-A0A2N2N8B4-F1
#
_entry.id   AF-A0A2N2N8B4-F1
#
_cell.length_a   1.000
_cell.length_b   1.000
_cell.length_c   1.000
_cell.angle_alpha   90.00
_cell.angle_beta   90.00
_cell.angle_gamma   90.00
#
_symmetry.space_group_name_H-M   'P 1'
#
loop_
_entity.id
_entity.type
_entity.pdbx_description
1 polymer ?
#
loop_
_entity_poly.entity_id
_entity_poly.type
_entity_poly.pdbx_seq_one_letter_code
_entity_poly.pdbx_strand_id
1 'polypeptide(L)'
;MKDYSEVTTQDELDDLIDSFGDFHDSMTKEIHMVNRGGVLADHTMLMKHQFDAQIIIQSQWQPYAIELLFCDVLQFSIDDALDYVSSTGSVKQESITNETLRVELKFDTAVKISARRLFFRVQPDFLGIGARLRSEVPSPTAIGAKLLEGSWRQCLDCNETWEDDPQATYSVCPKCLVVTELRD
;
A
#
# COMPACT_ATOMS: atom_id res chain seq x y z
N MET A 1 2.57 17.41 -1.75
CA MET A 1 1.66 17.44 -2.91
C MET A 1 2.31 17.96 -4.19
N LYS A 2 3.44 18.71 -4.18
CA LYS A 2 4.06 19.21 -5.44
C LYS A 2 4.48 18.10 -6.41
N ASP A 3 4.71 16.88 -5.92
CA ASP A 3 5.13 15.73 -6.71
C ASP A 3 4.00 14.73 -6.98
N TYR A 4 2.75 15.09 -6.67
CA TYR A 4 1.58 14.24 -6.89
C TYR A 4 0.68 14.83 -7.97
N SER A 5 0.22 13.98 -8.87
CA SER A 5 -0.83 14.28 -9.83
C SER A 5 -2.18 13.90 -9.24
N GLU A 6 -3.19 14.75 -9.39
CA GLU A 6 -4.56 14.45 -8.96
C GLU A 6 -5.36 13.88 -10.14
N VAL A 7 -6.18 12.87 -9.86
CA VAL A 7 -7.13 12.31 -10.83
C VAL A 7 -8.47 13.01 -10.66
N THR A 8 -8.88 13.76 -11.68
CA THR A 8 -10.09 14.59 -11.66
C THR A 8 -11.11 14.17 -12.73
N THR A 9 -10.68 13.43 -13.75
CA THR A 9 -11.51 12.98 -14.87
C THR A 9 -11.42 11.47 -15.06
N GLN A 10 -12.37 10.90 -15.80
CA GLN A 10 -12.35 9.47 -16.15
C GLN A 10 -11.15 9.15 -17.04
N ASP A 11 -10.85 9.99 -18.05
CA ASP A 11 -9.72 9.77 -18.96
C ASP A 11 -8.38 9.72 -18.20
N GLU A 12 -8.16 10.61 -17.21
CA GLU A 12 -6.97 10.56 -16.34
C GLU A 12 -6.90 9.29 -15.49
N LEU A 13 -8.06 8.75 -15.08
CA LEU A 13 -8.12 7.50 -14.33
C LEU A 13 -7.80 6.31 -15.23
N ASP A 14 -8.35 6.31 -16.45
CA ASP A 14 -8.11 5.26 -17.43
C ASP A 14 -6.64 5.26 -17.85
N ASP A 15 -6.04 6.42 -18.13
CA ASP A 15 -4.59 6.57 -18.41
C ASP A 15 -3.73 6.07 -17.23
N LEU A 16 -4.13 6.39 -16.00
CA LEU A 16 -3.46 5.92 -14.79
C LEU A 16 -3.57 4.40 -14.67
N ILE A 17 -4.76 3.83 -14.86
CA ILE A 17 -4.96 2.38 -14.85
C ILE A 17 -4.11 1.75 -15.93
N ASP A 18 -4.14 2.21 -17.18
CA ASP A 18 -3.34 1.66 -18.29
C ASP A 18 -1.83 1.68 -17.98
N SER A 19 -1.36 2.63 -17.18
CA SER A 19 0.06 2.70 -16.77
C SER A 19 0.50 1.56 -15.83
N PHE A 20 -0.42 0.87 -15.16
CA PHE A 20 -0.10 -0.29 -14.29
C PHE A 20 -1.04 -1.49 -14.46
N GLY A 21 -2.03 -1.38 -15.35
CA GLY A 21 -3.30 -2.11 -15.34
C GLY A 21 -3.48 -3.08 -16.51
N ASP A 22 -2.44 -3.28 -17.33
CA ASP A 22 -2.23 -4.57 -17.99
C ASP A 22 -1.82 -5.59 -16.90
N PHE A 23 -2.82 -6.02 -16.15
CA PHE A 23 -2.73 -6.43 -14.75
C PHE A 23 -2.36 -7.91 -14.56
N HIS A 24 -1.54 -8.45 -15.47
CA HIS A 24 -0.77 -9.67 -15.25
C HIS A 24 0.60 -9.39 -14.64
N ASP A 25 1.07 -8.15 -14.76
CA ASP A 25 2.44 -7.78 -14.46
C ASP A 25 2.57 -6.85 -13.25
N SER A 26 1.50 -6.60 -12.50
CA SER A 26 1.53 -5.72 -11.32
C SER A 26 0.87 -6.34 -10.08
N MET A 27 1.21 -5.84 -8.90
CA MET A 27 0.65 -6.28 -7.62
C MET A 27 0.54 -5.15 -6.61
N THR A 28 -0.48 -5.23 -5.75
CA THR A 28 -0.61 -4.33 -4.62
C THR A 28 0.37 -4.78 -3.56
N LYS A 29 1.41 -3.99 -3.35
CA LYS A 29 2.52 -4.31 -2.48
C LYS A 29 2.22 -3.98 -1.01
N GLU A 30 1.70 -2.78 -0.78
CA GLU A 30 1.45 -2.25 0.55
C GLU A 30 0.21 -1.39 0.56
N ILE A 31 -0.55 -1.48 1.65
CA ILE A 31 -1.68 -0.60 1.94
C ILE A 31 -1.49 -0.08 3.37
N HIS A 32 -1.43 1.24 3.51
CA HIS A 32 -1.37 1.92 4.80
C HIS A 32 -2.61 2.80 4.95
N MET A 33 -3.39 2.56 5.99
CA MET A 33 -4.60 3.30 6.27
C MET A 33 -4.48 4.04 7.60
N VAL A 34 -4.76 5.34 7.57
CA VAL A 34 -4.63 6.22 8.74
C VAL A 34 -5.98 6.85 9.06
N ASN A 35 -6.36 6.77 10.33
CA ASN A 35 -7.47 7.55 10.86
C ASN A 35 -6.93 8.91 11.34
N ARG A 36 -7.60 10.02 10.96
CA ARG A 36 -7.26 11.36 11.44
C ARG A 36 -7.71 11.61 12.88
N GLY A 37 -8.60 10.77 13.42
CA GLY A 37 -8.96 10.74 14.83
C GLY A 37 -7.92 10.01 15.66
N GLY A 38 -7.98 10.19 16.98
CA GLY A 38 -7.02 9.56 17.87
C GLY A 38 -7.26 9.90 19.33
N VAL A 39 -6.38 9.41 20.18
CA VAL A 39 -6.36 9.73 21.61
C VAL A 39 -5.08 10.51 21.88
N LEU A 40 -5.23 11.67 22.51
CA LEU A 40 -4.10 12.53 22.87
C LEU A 40 -3.38 12.01 24.11
N ALA A 41 -2.20 12.55 24.41
CA ALA A 41 -1.40 12.14 25.56
C ALA A 41 -2.10 12.39 26.92
N ASP A 42 -3.08 13.28 26.96
CA ASP A 42 -3.93 13.57 28.11
C ASP A 42 -5.18 12.66 28.20
N HIS A 43 -5.25 11.63 27.35
CA HIS A 43 -6.36 10.69 27.18
C HIS A 43 -7.65 11.30 26.60
N THR A 44 -7.61 12.54 26.10
CA THR A 44 -8.74 13.14 25.37
C THR A 44 -8.93 12.47 24.01
N MET A 45 -10.18 12.16 23.66
CA MET A 45 -10.51 11.62 22.34
C MET A 45 -10.75 12.72 21.31
N LEU A 46 -10.08 12.62 20.17
CA LEU A 46 -10.39 13.36 18.96
C LEU A 46 -11.25 12.50 18.04
N MET A 47 -12.57 12.65 18.14
CA MET A 47 -13.54 11.92 17.32
C MET A 47 -13.56 12.49 15.90
N LYS A 48 -12.71 11.95 15.03
CA LYS A 48 -12.64 12.32 13.61
C LYS A 48 -12.43 11.07 12.76
N HIS A 49 -13.51 10.30 12.56
CA HIS A 49 -13.53 9.10 11.72
C HIS A 49 -13.41 9.43 10.23
N GLN A 50 -12.29 10.02 9.85
CA GLN A 50 -11.88 10.31 8.49
C GLN A 50 -10.62 9.53 8.21
N PHE A 51 -10.66 8.71 7.18
CA PHE A 51 -9.58 7.82 6.82
C PHE A 51 -8.91 8.32 5.55
N ASP A 52 -7.58 8.23 5.52
CA ASP A 52 -6.79 8.35 4.31
C ASP A 52 -6.06 7.02 4.10
N ALA A 53 -5.85 6.65 2.84
CA ALA A 53 -5.16 5.42 2.50
C ALA A 53 -4.06 5.68 1.47
N GLN A 54 -2.93 5.03 1.66
CA GLN A 54 -1.79 5.03 0.75
C GLN A 54 -1.60 3.60 0.27
N ILE A 55 -1.54 3.41 -1.05
CA ILE A 55 -1.39 2.11 -1.69
C ILE A 55 -0.15 2.16 -2.58
N ILE A 56 0.75 1.19 -2.45
CA ILE A 56 1.86 1.01 -3.37
C ILE A 56 1.50 -0.13 -4.33
N ILE A 57 1.56 0.17 -5.62
CA ILE A 57 1.51 -0.82 -6.70
C ILE A 57 2.94 -1.00 -7.22
N GLN A 58 3.37 -2.25 -7.39
CA GLN A 58 4.63 -2.60 -8.05
C GLN A 58 4.32 -3.35 -9.34
N SER A 59 5.13 -3.12 -10.39
CA SER A 59 4.94 -3.68 -11.73
C SER A 59 6.26 -4.24 -12.29
N GLN A 60 6.18 -5.26 -13.14
CA GLN A 60 7.33 -5.81 -13.88
C GLN A 60 7.85 -4.82 -14.93
N TRP A 61 6.99 -3.92 -15.42
CA TRP A 61 7.31 -2.93 -16.45
C TRP A 61 7.15 -1.51 -15.93
N GLN A 62 7.72 -0.54 -16.67
CA GLN A 62 7.60 0.87 -16.32
C GLN A 62 6.15 1.35 -16.47
N PRO A 63 5.64 2.17 -15.52
CA PRO A 63 6.22 2.54 -14.23
C PRO A 63 6.37 1.37 -13.23
N TYR A 64 7.60 1.08 -12.80
CA TYR A 64 7.92 -0.08 -11.93
C TYR A 64 7.24 -0.04 -10.56
N ALA A 65 6.92 1.16 -10.07
CA ALA A 65 6.13 1.32 -8.88
C ALA A 65 5.40 2.66 -8.90
N ILE A 66 4.15 2.63 -8.46
CA ILE A 66 3.27 3.78 -8.32
C ILE A 66 2.74 3.82 -6.91
N GLU A 67 2.73 5.01 -6.34
CA GLU A 67 2.06 5.28 -5.08
C GLU A 67 0.74 5.99 -5.35
N LEU A 68 -0.34 5.43 -4.83
CA LEU A 68 -1.69 5.97 -4.86
C LEU A 68 -2.04 6.50 -3.47
N LEU A 69 -2.58 7.71 -3.39
CA LEU A 69 -3.04 8.34 -2.15
C LEU A 69 -4.52 8.69 -2.27
N PHE A 70 -5.34 7.99 -1.50
CA PHE A 70 -6.77 8.16 -1.39
C PHE A 70 -7.09 9.01 -0.17
N CYS A 71 -7.66 10.20 -0.40
CA CYS A 71 -8.02 11.13 0.67
C CYS A 71 -9.53 11.11 0.94
N ASP A 72 -9.89 11.15 2.22
CA ASP A 72 -11.26 11.05 2.69
C ASP A 72 -11.97 9.79 2.14
N VAL A 73 -11.41 8.63 2.47
CA VAL A 73 -11.89 7.29 2.10
C VAL A 73 -13.33 7.10 2.58
N LEU A 74 -14.19 6.68 1.66
CA LEU A 74 -15.62 6.42 1.88
C LEU A 74 -15.90 4.92 2.07
N GLN A 75 -15.16 4.08 1.35
CA GLN A 75 -15.26 2.62 1.41
C GLN A 75 -13.89 2.03 1.13
N PHE A 76 -13.52 1.01 1.92
CA PHE A 76 -12.37 0.17 1.67
C PHE A 76 -12.75 -1.29 1.99
N SER A 77 -12.53 -2.20 1.07
CA SER A 77 -12.65 -3.65 1.31
C SER A 77 -11.48 -4.40 0.67
N ILE A 78 -11.09 -5.48 1.35
CA ILE A 78 -10.19 -6.49 0.83
C ILE A 78 -10.96 -7.81 0.93
N ASP A 79 -11.23 -8.43 -0.21
CA ASP A 79 -11.96 -9.68 -0.32
C ASP A 79 -11.09 -10.66 -1.12
N ASP A 80 -11.09 -11.96 -0.85
CA ASP A 80 -10.35 -12.98 -1.64
C ASP A 80 -8.92 -12.55 -2.09
N ALA A 81 -8.05 -12.27 -1.12
CA ALA A 81 -6.70 -11.71 -1.30
C ALA A 81 -5.69 -12.69 -1.94
N LEU A 82 -6.02 -13.18 -3.13
CA LEU A 82 -5.19 -13.99 -4.01
C LEU A 82 -4.68 -13.13 -5.17
N ASP A 83 -4.18 -13.76 -6.22
CA ASP A 83 -3.77 -13.08 -7.44
C ASP A 83 -4.96 -12.35 -8.08
N TYR A 84 -4.68 -11.16 -8.59
CA TYR A 84 -5.63 -10.36 -9.34
C TYR A 84 -5.16 -10.26 -10.82
N VAL A 85 -6.08 -10.07 -11.75
CA VAL A 85 -5.91 -10.16 -13.22
C VAL A 85 -6.47 -8.94 -13.99
N SER A 86 -7.35 -8.12 -13.39
CA SER A 86 -7.71 -6.80 -13.96
C SER A 86 -7.93 -5.66 -12.95
N SER A 87 -7.71 -4.43 -13.43
CA SER A 87 -8.07 -3.18 -12.74
C SER A 87 -9.20 -2.45 -13.47
N THR A 88 -10.15 -1.91 -12.72
CA THR A 88 -11.17 -1.00 -13.26
C THR A 88 -11.39 0.16 -12.30
N GLY A 89 -11.91 1.27 -12.81
CA GLY A 89 -12.20 2.41 -11.96
C GLY A 89 -13.30 3.30 -12.52
N SER A 90 -13.78 4.21 -11.69
CA SER A 90 -14.67 5.27 -12.15
C SER A 90 -14.46 6.58 -11.39
N VAL A 91 -14.58 7.70 -12.10
CA VAL A 91 -14.67 9.04 -11.52
C VAL A 91 -16.09 9.57 -11.71
N LYS A 92 -16.75 9.93 -10.61
CA LYS A 92 -18.11 10.48 -10.62
C LYS A 92 -18.16 11.81 -9.90
N GLN A 93 -18.73 12.82 -10.54
CA GLN A 93 -19.05 14.07 -9.86
C GLN A 93 -20.34 13.90 -9.05
N GLU A 94 -20.23 13.95 -7.72
CA GLU A 94 -21.38 13.83 -6.81
C GLU A 94 -22.02 15.19 -6.51
N SER A 95 -21.27 16.29 -6.61
CA SER A 95 -21.79 17.65 -6.44
C SER A 95 -21.04 18.65 -7.30
N ILE A 96 -21.76 19.37 -8.16
CA ILE A 96 -21.22 20.45 -9.00
C ILE A 96 -20.87 21.67 -8.14
N THR A 97 -21.63 21.95 -7.09
CA THR A 97 -21.48 23.14 -6.25
C THR A 97 -20.33 23.05 -5.26
N ASN A 98 -20.00 21.83 -4.81
CA ASN A 98 -18.94 21.59 -3.82
C ASN A 98 -17.70 20.92 -4.43
N GLU A 99 -17.66 20.81 -5.77
CA GLU A 99 -16.60 20.10 -6.52
C GLU A 99 -16.31 18.71 -5.96
N THR A 100 -17.35 18.06 -5.42
CA THR A 100 -17.20 16.76 -4.80
C THR A 100 -17.10 15.70 -5.88
N LEU A 101 -15.93 15.08 -5.96
CA LEU A 101 -15.69 13.89 -6.76
C LEU A 101 -15.80 12.64 -5.87
N ARG A 102 -16.13 11.53 -6.52
CA ARG A 102 -15.94 10.19 -6.00
C ARG A 102 -15.11 9.43 -7.00
N VAL A 103 -13.94 8.99 -6.56
CA VAL A 103 -13.09 8.06 -7.30
C VAL A 103 -13.28 6.68 -6.69
N GLU A 104 -13.58 5.69 -7.53
CA GLU A 104 -13.62 4.28 -7.17
C GLU A 104 -12.56 3.54 -7.99
N LEU A 105 -11.74 2.74 -7.32
CA LEU A 105 -10.78 1.84 -7.94
C LEU A 105 -11.03 0.42 -7.42
N LYS A 106 -11.02 -0.53 -8.35
CA LYS A 106 -11.25 -1.95 -8.11
C LYS A 106 -10.14 -2.75 -8.76
N PHE A 107 -9.50 -3.56 -7.94
CA PHE A 107 -8.49 -4.54 -8.30
C PHE A 107 -9.21 -5.90 -8.27
N ASP A 108 -9.86 -6.27 -9.38
CA ASP A 108 -10.86 -7.35 -9.47
C ASP A 108 -11.83 -7.40 -8.27
N THR A 109 -11.95 -8.59 -7.66
CA THR A 109 -12.62 -8.83 -6.40
C THR A 109 -11.70 -8.61 -5.21
N ALA A 110 -10.39 -8.47 -5.42
CA ALA A 110 -9.37 -8.50 -4.38
C ALA A 110 -9.43 -7.27 -3.47
N VAL A 111 -9.40 -6.09 -4.07
CA VAL A 111 -9.37 -4.82 -3.33
C VAL A 111 -10.32 -3.83 -3.99
N LYS A 112 -11.18 -3.22 -3.18
CA LYS A 112 -12.03 -2.12 -3.58
C LYS A 112 -11.80 -0.93 -2.68
N ILE A 113 -11.53 0.23 -3.28
CA ILE A 113 -11.42 1.48 -2.56
C ILE A 113 -12.24 2.57 -3.25
N SER A 114 -12.93 3.39 -2.47
CA SER A 114 -13.53 4.63 -2.95
C SER A 114 -13.23 5.78 -2.00
N ALA A 115 -12.91 6.94 -2.56
CA ALA A 115 -12.51 8.12 -1.82
C ALA A 115 -13.00 9.39 -2.54
N ARG A 116 -12.92 10.54 -1.86
CA ARG A 116 -13.29 11.81 -2.48
C ARG A 116 -12.24 12.32 -3.45
N ARG A 117 -10.97 11.97 -3.22
CA ARG A 117 -9.85 12.39 -4.05
C ARG A 117 -8.83 11.27 -4.18
N LEU A 118 -8.24 11.16 -5.35
CA LEU A 118 -7.15 10.25 -5.65
C LEU A 118 -5.98 11.06 -6.19
N PHE A 119 -4.82 10.85 -5.59
CA PHE A 119 -3.55 11.36 -6.08
C PHE A 119 -2.63 10.20 -6.41
N PHE A 120 -1.69 10.41 -7.33
CA PHE A 120 -0.68 9.41 -7.64
C PHE A 120 0.70 10.05 -7.89
N ARG A 121 1.74 9.25 -7.72
CA ARG A 121 3.11 9.57 -8.18
C ARG A 121 3.88 8.30 -8.52
N VAL A 122 4.79 8.39 -9.49
CA VAL A 122 5.71 7.30 -9.85
C VAL A 122 6.88 7.28 -8.86
N GLN A 123 7.20 6.10 -8.32
CA GLN A 123 8.19 5.90 -7.25
C GLN A 123 9.09 4.71 -7.57
N PRO A 124 10.02 4.81 -8.54
CA PRO A 124 10.79 3.67 -9.02
C PRO A 124 11.62 3.00 -7.91
N ASP A 125 12.03 3.77 -6.89
CA ASP A 125 12.80 3.28 -5.74
C ASP A 125 11.99 2.38 -4.80
N PHE A 126 10.67 2.27 -4.99
CA PHE A 126 9.81 1.45 -4.13
C PHE A 126 9.81 -0.03 -4.52
N LEU A 127 10.47 -0.42 -5.62
CA LEU A 127 10.57 -1.82 -6.04
C LEU A 127 11.22 -2.71 -4.96
N GLY A 128 10.81 -3.97 -4.94
CA GLY A 128 11.32 -5.00 -4.04
C GLY A 128 10.38 -5.35 -2.89
N ILE A 129 10.78 -6.34 -2.11
CA ILE A 129 9.93 -6.95 -1.07
C ILE A 129 9.80 -6.12 0.22
N GLY A 130 10.70 -5.16 0.44
CA GLY A 130 10.83 -4.48 1.73
C GLY A 130 9.64 -3.55 1.99
N ALA A 131 9.24 -3.43 3.25
CA ALA A 131 8.18 -2.49 3.64
C ALA A 131 8.64 -1.03 3.44
N ARG A 132 7.79 -0.19 2.86
CA ARG A 132 8.06 1.23 2.57
C ARG A 132 7.26 2.18 3.43
N LEU A 133 6.00 1.86 3.72
CA LEU A 133 5.05 2.74 4.41
C LEU A 133 5.13 2.67 5.94
N ARG A 134 6.11 1.90 6.47
CA ARG A 134 6.42 1.69 7.88
C ARG A 134 5.21 1.33 8.76
N SER A 135 5.05 0.03 8.95
CA SER A 135 4.86 -0.55 10.27
C SER A 135 5.28 -2.01 10.17
N GLU A 136 6.07 -2.47 11.13
CA GLU A 136 6.28 -3.91 11.33
C GLU A 136 4.91 -4.57 11.44
N VAL A 137 4.75 -5.74 10.81
CA VAL A 137 3.52 -6.53 10.93
C VAL A 137 3.85 -7.74 11.80
N PRO A 138 3.60 -7.68 13.13
CA PRO A 138 3.71 -8.84 13.97
C PRO A 138 2.79 -9.95 13.45
N SER A 139 3.33 -11.15 13.28
CA SER A 139 2.56 -12.32 12.87
C SER A 139 2.77 -13.46 13.88
N PRO A 140 1.70 -14.11 14.38
CA PRO A 140 1.82 -15.28 15.25
C PRO A 140 2.40 -16.51 14.53
N THR A 141 2.45 -16.47 13.19
CA THR A 141 3.07 -17.51 12.35
C THR A 141 4.45 -17.11 11.85
N ALA A 142 5.01 -15.99 12.35
CA ALA A 142 6.35 -15.57 11.96
C ALA A 142 7.39 -16.62 12.34
N ILE A 143 8.31 -16.90 11.43
CA ILE A 143 9.49 -17.74 11.67
C ILE A 143 10.63 -16.87 12.20
N GLY A 144 11.58 -17.42 12.96
CA GLY A 144 12.72 -16.60 13.39
C GLY A 144 13.64 -16.21 12.22
N ALA A 145 14.26 -15.05 12.32
CA ALA A 145 15.51 -14.76 11.62
C ALA A 145 16.64 -14.60 12.65
N LYS A 146 17.80 -15.19 12.36
CA LYS A 146 18.99 -15.09 13.21
C LYS A 146 19.78 -13.83 12.87
N LEU A 147 20.21 -13.07 13.88
CA LEU A 147 21.20 -12.00 13.71
C LEU A 147 22.58 -12.58 13.38
N LEU A 148 23.20 -12.09 12.30
CA LEU A 148 24.57 -12.46 11.93
C LEU A 148 25.56 -11.40 12.44
N GLU A 149 25.67 -10.27 11.74
CA GLU A 149 26.54 -9.16 12.10
C GLU A 149 25.92 -7.83 11.61
N GLY A 150 25.91 -6.80 12.46
CA GLY A 150 25.31 -5.52 12.14
C GLY A 150 23.81 -5.62 11.84
N SER A 151 23.41 -5.25 10.64
CA SER A 151 22.05 -5.29 10.09
C SER A 151 21.73 -6.61 9.36
N TRP A 152 22.68 -7.55 9.25
CA TRP A 152 22.49 -8.79 8.49
C TRP A 152 21.72 -9.85 9.26
N ARG A 153 20.73 -10.43 8.60
CA ARG A 153 19.85 -11.48 9.12
C ARG A 153 19.95 -12.75 8.28
N GLN A 154 19.62 -13.90 8.86
CA GLN A 154 19.47 -15.18 8.17
C GLN A 154 18.10 -15.80 8.47
N CYS A 155 17.35 -16.16 7.43
CA CYS A 155 16.05 -16.80 7.55
C CYS A 155 16.21 -18.22 8.08
N LEU A 156 15.50 -18.58 9.16
CA LEU A 156 15.60 -19.94 9.73
C LEU A 156 14.86 -21.02 8.92
N ASP A 157 14.08 -20.64 7.92
CA ASP A 157 13.40 -21.58 7.02
C ASP A 157 14.24 -21.89 5.77
N CYS A 158 14.62 -20.88 5.00
CA CYS A 158 15.31 -21.07 3.71
C CYS A 158 16.82 -20.72 3.72
N ASN A 159 17.38 -20.34 4.87
CA ASN A 159 18.78 -19.94 5.09
C ASN A 159 19.26 -18.73 4.27
N GLU A 160 18.36 -18.00 3.61
CA GLU A 160 18.69 -16.78 2.87
C GLU A 160 19.15 -15.67 3.82
N THR A 161 20.12 -14.87 3.39
CA THR A 161 20.63 -13.74 4.16
C THR A 161 20.28 -12.41 3.51
N TRP A 162 19.90 -11.42 4.31
CA TRP A 162 19.62 -10.07 3.83
C TRP A 162 19.96 -9.03 4.88
N GLU A 163 20.04 -7.78 4.45
CA GLU A 163 20.22 -6.64 5.33
C GLU A 163 18.85 -6.02 5.67
N ASP A 164 18.64 -5.68 6.94
CA ASP A 164 17.39 -5.10 7.43
C ASP A 164 17.63 -3.91 8.39
N ASP A 165 16.57 -3.16 8.69
CA ASP A 165 16.62 -2.11 9.70
C ASP A 165 16.97 -2.72 11.08
N PRO A 166 18.06 -2.29 11.75
CA PRO A 166 18.42 -2.79 13.08
C PRO A 166 17.35 -2.58 14.14
N GLN A 167 16.44 -1.60 13.94
CA GLN A 167 15.34 -1.33 14.86
C GLN A 167 14.08 -2.14 14.54
N ALA A 168 14.05 -2.90 13.44
CA ALA A 168 12.89 -3.69 13.08
C ALA A 168 12.75 -4.96 13.95
N THR A 169 11.56 -5.21 14.48
CA THR A 169 11.21 -6.47 15.18
C THR A 169 10.67 -7.54 14.23
N TYR A 170 10.12 -7.16 13.08
CA TYR A 170 9.60 -8.08 12.06
C TYR A 170 9.96 -7.62 10.64
N SER A 171 10.17 -8.59 9.75
CA SER A 171 10.41 -8.35 8.32
C SER A 171 9.98 -9.54 7.46
N VAL A 172 10.18 -9.52 6.14
CA VAL A 172 9.84 -10.60 5.22
C VAL A 172 11.10 -11.12 4.53
N CYS A 173 11.31 -12.44 4.57
CA CYS A 173 12.45 -13.07 3.89
C CYS A 173 12.39 -12.85 2.37
N PRO A 174 13.48 -12.39 1.70
CA PRO A 174 13.48 -12.13 0.26
C PRO A 174 13.24 -13.30 -0.66
N LYS A 175 13.51 -14.50 -0.18
CA LYS A 175 13.47 -15.69 -1.02
C LYS A 175 12.20 -16.49 -0.85
N CYS A 176 11.81 -16.75 0.40
CA CYS A 176 10.62 -17.56 0.68
C CYS A 176 9.38 -16.72 1.00
N LEU A 177 9.51 -15.39 1.11
CA LEU A 177 8.41 -14.44 1.35
C LEU A 177 7.63 -14.67 2.66
N VAL A 178 8.19 -15.47 3.58
CA VAL A 178 7.61 -15.68 4.92
C VAL A 178 7.93 -14.49 5.82
N VAL A 179 6.96 -14.08 6.64
CA VAL A 179 7.17 -13.10 7.71
C VAL A 179 8.12 -13.69 8.76
N THR A 180 9.15 -12.94 9.10
CA THR A 180 10.20 -13.28 10.03
C THR A 180 10.14 -12.40 11.27
N GLU A 181 10.28 -13.01 12.45
CA GLU A 181 10.54 -12.31 13.70
C GLU A 181 12.06 -12.12 13.82
N LEU A 182 12.49 -10.86 13.83
CA LEU A 182 13.88 -10.46 13.91
C LEU A 182 14.30 -10.52 15.38
N ARG A 183 14.58 -11.72 15.86
CA ARG A 183 15.09 -11.95 17.22
C ARG A 183 16.55 -11.47 17.30
N ASP A 184 16.92 -10.94 18.46
CA ASP A 184 18.33 -10.68 18.81
C ASP A 184 19.13 -12.00 18.92
#